data_AF-A0A5T0SEN2-F1
#
_entry.id   AF-A0A5T0SEN2-F1
#
_cell.length_a   1.000
_cell.length_b   1.000
_cell.length_c   1.000
_cell.angle_alpha   90.00
_cell.angle_beta   90.00
_cell.angle_gamma   90.00
#
_symmetry.space_group_name_H-M   'P 1'
#
loop_
_entity.id
_entity.type
_entity.pdbx_description
1 polymer ?
#
loop_
_entity_poly.entity_id
_entity_poly.type
_entity_poly.pdbx_seq_one_letter_code
_entity_poly.pdbx_strand_id
1 'polypeptide(L)'
;DTTGVQASKDENGKLVLTSADGRGIKITGDIGVGSGILANQKENYGRLSLVKNDGRDINISGTNLSAIGMGTTDMISQSSVSLRESKGQISATNADAMGFNSYKGGGKFVFTQNVSSISAFMSAQGSGFSRGSGFSVGSGKNLSVGLSQGIQIISSAASMSNTYVVSAGSGFSSGSGNSQFAALKTTAANTTDETAGVTTLKGAMAVMDIAETAITNLDQIRADIGSIQNQVTSTINNITVTQVNVKAAESQIRDVDFASESANYSKANILAQSGSYAMAQANSSQQNVLRLLQ
;
A
#
# COMPACT_ATOMS: atom_id res chain seq x y z
N ASP A 1 -0.88 -30.36 -25.97
CA ASP A 1 0.24 -30.32 -25.01
C ASP A 1 1.57 -29.88 -25.64
N THR A 2 1.91 -30.28 -26.87
CA THR A 2 3.20 -29.92 -27.52
C THR A 2 3.49 -28.40 -27.60
N THR A 3 2.51 -27.58 -28.00
CA THR A 3 2.70 -26.13 -28.19
C THR A 3 2.50 -25.31 -26.92
N GLY A 4 1.75 -25.82 -25.93
CA GLY A 4 1.32 -25.07 -24.74
C GLY A 4 0.15 -24.13 -24.93
N VAL A 5 -0.32 -23.95 -26.17
CA VAL A 5 -1.39 -23.02 -26.49
C VAL A 5 -2.73 -23.76 -26.53
N GLN A 6 -3.72 -23.19 -25.85
CA GLN A 6 -5.12 -23.60 -25.92
C GLN A 6 -5.92 -22.52 -26.64
N ALA A 7 -6.58 -22.92 -27.72
CA ALA A 7 -7.50 -22.05 -28.44
C ALA A 7 -8.91 -22.15 -27.85
N SER A 8 -9.58 -21.02 -27.70
CA SER A 8 -10.97 -20.93 -27.26
C SER A 8 -11.69 -19.80 -27.99
N LYS A 9 -13.02 -19.79 -27.90
CA LYS A 9 -13.86 -18.72 -28.41
C LYS A 9 -14.49 -18.00 -27.23
N ASP A 10 -14.31 -16.69 -27.16
CA ASP A 10 -14.91 -15.84 -26.14
C ASP A 10 -16.43 -15.72 -26.33
N GLU A 11 -17.13 -15.25 -25.31
CA GLU A 11 -18.57 -14.97 -25.31
C GLU A 11 -18.97 -14.01 -26.42
N ASN A 12 -18.09 -13.06 -26.76
CA ASN A 12 -18.26 -12.11 -27.87
C ASN A 12 -17.91 -12.70 -29.24
N GLY A 13 -17.58 -13.98 -29.31
CA GLY A 13 -17.20 -14.69 -30.52
C GLY A 13 -15.77 -14.43 -31.02
N LYS A 14 -14.94 -13.74 -30.23
CA LYS A 14 -13.52 -13.50 -30.52
C LYS A 14 -12.70 -14.78 -30.35
N LEU A 15 -11.66 -14.94 -31.16
CA LEU A 15 -10.66 -15.99 -30.97
C LEU A 15 -9.74 -15.61 -29.79
N VAL A 16 -9.59 -16.52 -28.83
CA VAL A 16 -8.67 -16.38 -27.71
C VAL A 16 -7.64 -17.50 -27.79
N LEU A 17 -6.36 -17.12 -27.71
CA LEU A 17 -5.25 -18.06 -27.59
C LEU A 17 -4.63 -17.84 -26.21
N THR A 18 -4.70 -18.85 -25.35
CA THR A 18 -4.15 -18.80 -23.99
C THR A 18 -3.01 -19.81 -23.84
N SER A 19 -2.05 -19.49 -22.99
CA SER A 19 -0.92 -20.34 -22.65
C SER A 19 -0.92 -20.57 -21.14
N ALA A 20 -1.27 -21.79 -20.71
CA ALA A 20 -1.54 -22.08 -19.30
C ALA A 20 -0.28 -22.01 -18.42
N ASP A 21 0.88 -22.33 -18.99
CA ASP A 21 2.18 -22.30 -18.32
C ASP A 21 2.96 -20.99 -18.56
N GLY A 22 2.32 -19.98 -19.16
CA GLY A 22 2.92 -18.66 -19.38
C GLY A 22 3.96 -18.63 -20.51
N ARG A 23 4.05 -19.66 -21.37
CA ARG A 23 4.87 -19.58 -22.58
C ARG A 23 4.35 -18.52 -23.55
N GLY A 24 5.25 -17.78 -24.18
CA GLY A 24 4.89 -16.85 -25.24
C GLY A 24 4.30 -17.54 -26.45
N ILE A 25 3.34 -16.87 -27.09
CA ILE A 25 2.65 -17.30 -28.30
C ILE A 25 3.30 -16.59 -29.48
N LYS A 26 3.94 -17.37 -30.35
CA LYS A 26 4.54 -16.88 -31.60
C LYS A 26 3.99 -17.63 -32.81
N ILE A 27 3.40 -16.90 -33.74
CA ILE A 27 2.75 -17.41 -34.94
C ILE A 27 3.56 -16.97 -36.17
N THR A 28 4.24 -17.90 -36.82
CA THR A 28 5.12 -17.60 -37.97
C THR A 28 4.36 -17.55 -39.31
N GLY A 29 3.29 -18.35 -39.45
CA GLY A 29 2.46 -18.40 -40.67
C GLY A 29 1.43 -17.26 -40.76
N ASP A 30 0.69 -17.24 -41.87
CA ASP A 30 -0.51 -16.41 -41.96
C ASP A 30 -1.70 -17.11 -41.30
N ILE A 31 -2.16 -16.55 -40.19
CA ILE A 31 -3.36 -17.02 -39.47
C ILE A 31 -4.66 -16.55 -40.14
N GLY A 32 -4.54 -15.64 -41.12
CA GLY A 32 -5.67 -15.03 -41.79
C GLY A 32 -6.27 -13.90 -40.96
N VAL A 33 -6.40 -12.73 -41.59
CA VAL A 33 -6.86 -11.50 -40.92
C VAL A 33 -8.32 -11.58 -40.43
N GLY A 34 -9.11 -12.50 -40.99
CA GLY A 34 -10.48 -12.79 -40.53
C GLY A 34 -10.56 -13.43 -39.14
N SER A 35 -9.45 -13.96 -38.61
CA SER A 35 -9.38 -14.48 -37.23
C SER A 35 -9.45 -13.37 -36.16
N GLY A 36 -9.19 -12.11 -36.55
CA GLY A 36 -9.12 -10.97 -35.64
C GLY A 36 -7.74 -10.77 -34.99
N ILE A 37 -6.78 -11.68 -35.20
CA ILE A 37 -5.40 -11.52 -34.75
C ILE A 37 -4.62 -10.72 -35.79
N LEU A 38 -4.18 -9.51 -35.42
CA LEU A 38 -3.40 -8.62 -36.28
C LEU A 38 -1.94 -9.06 -36.37
N ALA A 39 -1.24 -8.58 -37.40
CA ALA A 39 0.20 -8.81 -37.56
C ALA A 39 1.02 -8.39 -36.32
N ASN A 40 0.61 -7.31 -35.65
CA ASN A 40 1.24 -6.79 -34.42
C ASN A 40 1.01 -7.68 -33.18
N GLN A 41 0.23 -8.75 -33.29
CA GLN A 41 -0.10 -9.68 -32.19
C GLN A 41 0.46 -11.09 -32.42
N LYS A 42 1.14 -11.32 -33.55
CA LYS A 42 1.72 -12.63 -33.88
C LYS A 42 2.84 -13.05 -32.95
N GLU A 43 3.42 -12.12 -32.19
CA GLU A 43 4.44 -12.38 -31.18
C GLU A 43 3.99 -11.73 -29.87
N ASN A 44 3.59 -12.56 -28.91
CA ASN A 44 3.04 -12.11 -27.62
C ASN A 44 3.59 -12.98 -26.49
N TYR A 45 4.25 -12.36 -25.51
CA TYR A 45 4.81 -13.04 -24.33
C TYR A 45 3.98 -12.83 -23.06
N GLY A 46 2.79 -12.25 -23.18
CA GLY A 46 1.93 -11.93 -22.04
C GLY A 46 2.37 -10.65 -21.32
N ARG A 47 1.95 -10.51 -20.06
CA ARG A 47 2.28 -9.38 -19.19
C ARG A 47 2.78 -9.90 -17.85
N LEU A 48 3.62 -9.10 -17.20
CA LEU A 48 4.01 -9.31 -15.81
C LEU A 48 3.17 -8.43 -14.89
N SER A 49 2.72 -9.00 -13.78
CA SER A 49 2.04 -8.28 -12.69
C SER A 49 2.83 -8.52 -11.41
N LEU A 50 3.20 -7.43 -10.74
CA LEU A 50 3.91 -7.46 -9.47
C LEU A 50 3.00 -6.90 -8.39
N VAL A 51 2.92 -7.58 -7.24
CA VAL A 51 2.11 -7.15 -6.09
C VAL A 51 3.04 -6.97 -4.90
N LYS A 52 2.88 -5.84 -4.20
CA LYS A 52 3.62 -5.54 -2.98
C LYS A 52 2.63 -5.16 -1.87
N ASN A 53 2.94 -5.56 -0.65
CA ASN A 53 2.06 -5.49 0.52
C ASN A 53 2.37 -4.31 1.46
N ASP A 54 3.21 -3.35 1.05
CA ASP A 54 3.59 -2.21 1.90
C ASP A 54 3.13 -0.84 1.36
N GLY A 55 2.44 -0.82 0.20
CA GLY A 55 1.93 0.39 -0.45
C GLY A 55 3.00 1.31 -1.06
N ARG A 56 4.30 0.98 -0.93
CA ARG A 56 5.39 1.73 -1.57
C ARG A 56 5.59 1.23 -3.00
N ASP A 57 6.14 2.09 -3.84
CA ASP A 57 6.47 1.74 -5.22
C ASP A 57 7.43 0.53 -5.32
N ILE A 58 7.30 -0.23 -6.40
CA ILE A 58 8.25 -1.28 -6.78
C ILE A 58 9.23 -0.66 -7.77
N ASN A 59 10.34 -0.15 -7.25
CA ASN A 59 11.38 0.44 -8.08
C ASN A 59 12.18 -0.67 -8.80
N ILE A 60 11.69 -1.09 -9.98
CA ILE A 60 12.36 -2.05 -10.84
C ILE A 60 13.40 -1.35 -11.72
N SER A 61 14.64 -1.83 -11.65
CA SER A 61 15.72 -1.43 -12.53
C SER A 61 16.54 -2.66 -12.89
N GLY A 62 16.83 -2.82 -14.18
CA GLY A 62 17.51 -3.99 -14.68
C GLY A 62 17.89 -3.85 -16.14
N THR A 63 18.59 -4.85 -16.66
CA THR A 63 18.96 -4.92 -18.08
C THR A 63 17.84 -5.58 -18.88
N ASN A 64 17.55 -5.02 -20.07
CA ASN A 64 16.63 -5.63 -21.05
C ASN A 64 15.16 -5.79 -20.57
N LEU A 65 14.66 -4.83 -19.77
CA LEU A 65 13.29 -4.84 -19.22
C LEU A 65 12.18 -4.74 -20.28
N SER A 66 12.50 -4.31 -21.51
CA SER A 66 11.54 -4.32 -22.62
C SER A 66 11.05 -5.74 -22.97
N ALA A 67 11.81 -6.79 -22.64
CA ALA A 67 11.39 -8.17 -22.86
C ALA A 67 10.16 -8.58 -22.02
N ILE A 68 9.94 -7.92 -20.89
CA ILE A 68 8.79 -8.14 -20.00
C ILE A 68 7.74 -7.02 -20.08
N GLY A 69 7.88 -6.08 -21.03
CA GLY A 69 6.98 -4.94 -21.19
C GLY A 69 7.06 -3.91 -20.06
N MET A 70 8.22 -3.82 -19.39
CA MET A 70 8.51 -2.82 -18.36
C MET A 70 9.77 -2.01 -18.70
N GLY A 71 10.10 -1.90 -19.99
CA GLY A 71 11.20 -1.05 -20.46
C GLY A 71 10.84 0.45 -20.37
N THR A 72 11.85 1.31 -20.54
CA THR A 72 11.70 2.78 -20.48
C THR A 72 10.71 3.37 -21.49
N THR A 73 10.36 2.62 -22.54
CA THR A 73 9.41 3.04 -23.58
C THR A 73 8.03 2.40 -23.43
N ASP A 74 7.85 1.49 -22.48
CA ASP A 74 6.61 0.76 -22.27
C ASP A 74 5.69 1.52 -21.31
N MET A 75 4.40 1.58 -21.61
CA MET A 75 3.41 2.23 -20.75
C MET A 75 2.89 1.24 -19.70
N ILE A 76 3.35 1.36 -18.46
CA ILE A 76 2.97 0.45 -17.36
C ILE A 76 1.88 1.07 -16.48
N SER A 77 1.16 0.23 -15.73
CA SER A 77 0.13 0.66 -14.78
C SER A 77 0.56 0.28 -13.38
N GLN A 78 0.46 1.21 -12.45
CA GLN A 78 0.73 0.99 -11.03
C GLN A 78 -0.22 1.82 -10.18
N SER A 79 -0.64 1.24 -9.06
CA SER A 79 -1.55 1.86 -8.10
C SER A 79 -1.42 1.15 -6.76
N SER A 80 -1.58 1.89 -5.66
CA SER A 80 -1.85 1.30 -4.35
C SER A 80 -3.35 1.40 -4.05
N VAL A 81 -3.92 0.36 -3.43
CA VAL A 81 -5.34 0.29 -3.13
C VAL A 81 -5.52 -0.05 -1.65
N SER A 82 -6.30 0.77 -0.96
CA SER A 82 -6.65 0.54 0.44
C SER A 82 -7.72 -0.54 0.59
N LEU A 83 -7.79 -1.15 1.78
CA LEU A 83 -8.85 -2.10 2.12
C LEU A 83 -10.25 -1.50 1.93
N ARG A 84 -10.41 -0.19 2.18
CA ARG A 84 -11.69 0.50 1.99
C ARG A 84 -12.05 0.63 0.50
N GLU A 85 -11.10 1.00 -0.34
CA GLU A 85 -11.31 1.15 -1.78
C GLU A 85 -11.63 -0.19 -2.45
N SER A 86 -11.10 -1.29 -1.92
CA SER A 86 -11.42 -2.65 -2.41
C SER A 86 -12.91 -3.02 -2.33
N LYS A 87 -13.70 -2.30 -1.52
CA LYS A 87 -15.15 -2.52 -1.41
C LYS A 87 -15.95 -1.80 -2.51
N GLY A 88 -15.38 -0.77 -3.11
CA GLY A 88 -16.03 0.05 -4.14
C GLY A 88 -15.97 -0.58 -5.52
N GLN A 89 -16.57 0.10 -6.49
CA GLN A 89 -16.36 -0.19 -7.90
C GLN A 89 -14.87 0.01 -8.23
N ILE A 90 -14.27 -0.94 -8.96
CA ILE A 90 -12.84 -0.90 -9.26
C ILE A 90 -12.66 -0.02 -10.50
N SER A 91 -11.92 1.07 -10.36
CA SER A 91 -11.65 1.97 -11.49
C SER A 91 -10.89 1.26 -12.60
N ALA A 92 -11.09 1.66 -13.85
CA ALA A 92 -10.41 1.06 -15.00
C ALA A 92 -8.86 1.04 -14.89
N THR A 93 -8.27 2.06 -14.26
CA THR A 93 -6.81 2.11 -14.02
C THR A 93 -6.36 1.10 -12.97
N ASN A 94 -7.14 0.96 -11.90
CA ASN A 94 -6.84 0.00 -10.84
C ASN A 94 -7.07 -1.44 -11.34
N ALA A 95 -8.07 -1.65 -12.20
CA ALA A 95 -8.31 -2.94 -12.85
C ALA A 95 -7.12 -3.38 -13.73
N ASP A 96 -6.57 -2.47 -14.55
CA ASP A 96 -5.39 -2.80 -15.36
C ASP A 96 -4.15 -3.05 -14.47
N ALA A 97 -3.97 -2.29 -13.38
CA ALA A 97 -2.88 -2.51 -12.42
C ALA A 97 -3.03 -3.83 -11.64
N MET A 98 -4.26 -4.25 -11.32
CA MET A 98 -4.58 -5.54 -10.67
C MET A 98 -4.50 -6.74 -11.63
N GLY A 99 -4.26 -6.52 -12.93
CA GLY A 99 -4.13 -7.59 -13.92
C GLY A 99 -5.46 -8.20 -14.37
N PHE A 100 -6.54 -7.41 -14.40
CA PHE A 100 -7.83 -7.84 -14.98
C PHE A 100 -7.73 -8.05 -16.48
N ASN A 101 -7.03 -7.15 -17.17
CA ASN A 101 -7.05 -7.08 -18.62
C ASN A 101 -5.80 -7.75 -19.22
N SER A 102 -6.01 -8.68 -20.15
CA SER A 102 -4.93 -9.41 -20.85
C SER A 102 -4.09 -8.51 -21.76
N TYR A 103 -4.67 -7.40 -22.23
CA TYR A 103 -3.99 -6.30 -22.91
C TYR A 103 -4.42 -4.97 -22.30
N LYS A 104 -3.60 -3.93 -22.49
CA LYS A 104 -3.75 -2.62 -21.82
C LYS A 104 -5.19 -2.08 -21.90
N GLY A 105 -5.83 -1.95 -20.75
CA GLY A 105 -7.14 -1.32 -20.58
C GLY A 105 -8.38 -2.11 -21.04
N GLY A 106 -8.22 -3.34 -21.55
CA GLY A 106 -9.34 -4.26 -21.83
C GLY A 106 -10.34 -3.88 -22.93
N GLY A 107 -10.28 -2.65 -23.45
CA GLY A 107 -11.15 -2.14 -24.51
C GLY A 107 -10.52 -2.31 -25.90
N LYS A 108 -10.12 -1.21 -26.55
CA LYS A 108 -9.42 -1.23 -27.84
C LYS A 108 -7.97 -1.68 -27.67
N PHE A 109 -7.46 -2.43 -28.65
CA PHE A 109 -6.05 -2.77 -28.72
C PHE A 109 -5.23 -1.55 -29.15
N VAL A 110 -4.35 -1.09 -28.25
CA VAL A 110 -3.51 0.09 -28.46
C VAL A 110 -2.13 -0.34 -28.94
N PHE A 111 -1.66 0.21 -30.05
CA PHE A 111 -0.29 -0.03 -30.53
C PHE A 111 0.30 1.20 -31.20
N THR A 112 1.63 1.25 -31.29
CA THR A 112 2.37 2.32 -31.94
C THR A 112 2.70 1.94 -33.37
N GLN A 113 2.30 2.77 -34.34
CA GLN A 113 2.68 2.59 -35.74
C GLN A 113 2.57 3.92 -36.47
N ASN A 114 3.54 4.22 -37.34
CA ASN A 114 3.58 5.47 -38.09
C ASN A 114 2.59 5.46 -39.27
N VAL A 115 1.29 5.58 -38.96
CA VAL A 115 0.19 5.55 -39.92
C VAL A 115 -0.87 6.59 -39.52
N SER A 116 -1.41 7.32 -40.49
CA SER A 116 -2.35 8.42 -40.25
C SER A 116 -3.79 7.99 -39.94
N SER A 117 -4.22 6.80 -40.38
CA SER A 117 -5.58 6.31 -40.22
C SER A 117 -5.68 4.79 -40.35
N ILE A 118 -6.86 4.23 -40.00
CA ILE A 118 -7.16 2.81 -40.20
C ILE A 118 -7.13 2.43 -41.69
N SER A 119 -7.57 3.31 -42.58
CA SER A 119 -7.52 3.05 -44.03
C SER A 119 -6.08 2.97 -44.55
N ALA A 120 -5.19 3.84 -44.04
CA ALA A 120 -3.77 3.78 -44.34
C ALA A 120 -3.12 2.52 -43.72
N PHE A 121 -3.57 2.10 -42.54
CA PHE A 121 -3.07 0.87 -41.88
C PHE A 121 -3.45 -0.37 -42.70
N MET A 122 -4.69 -0.46 -43.17
CA MET A 122 -5.12 -1.53 -44.05
C MET A 122 -4.32 -1.55 -45.36
N SER A 123 -4.01 -0.38 -45.90
CA SER A 123 -3.23 -0.27 -47.15
C SER A 123 -1.73 -0.55 -46.95
N ALA A 124 -1.23 -0.53 -45.72
CA ALA A 124 0.18 -0.75 -45.42
C ALA A 124 0.61 -2.19 -45.69
N GLN A 125 1.87 -2.36 -46.10
CA GLN A 125 2.46 -3.67 -46.36
C GLN A 125 2.52 -4.50 -45.07
N GLY A 126 2.19 -5.80 -45.16
CA GLY A 126 2.23 -6.73 -44.03
C GLY A 126 0.98 -6.71 -43.13
N SER A 127 0.00 -5.84 -43.39
CA SER A 127 -1.22 -5.73 -42.57
C SER A 127 -2.23 -6.89 -42.76
N GLY A 128 -2.15 -7.59 -43.90
CA GLY A 128 -3.15 -8.60 -44.30
C GLY A 128 -4.38 -8.03 -45.01
N PHE A 129 -4.46 -6.71 -45.22
CA PHE A 129 -5.58 -6.02 -45.88
C PHE A 129 -5.21 -5.35 -47.21
N SER A 130 -4.04 -5.68 -47.77
CA SER A 130 -3.57 -5.12 -49.03
C SER A 130 -4.55 -5.40 -50.18
N ARG A 131 -4.47 -4.65 -51.29
CA ARG A 131 -5.40 -4.77 -52.43
C ARG A 131 -5.53 -6.20 -53.00
N GLY A 132 -4.51 -7.03 -52.88
CA GLY A 132 -4.51 -8.42 -53.34
C GLY A 132 -5.03 -9.46 -52.33
N SER A 133 -5.31 -9.06 -51.08
CA SER A 133 -5.66 -9.98 -49.99
C SER A 133 -7.12 -10.48 -49.99
N GLY A 134 -8.00 -9.84 -50.75
CA GLY A 134 -9.46 -10.06 -50.66
C GLY A 134 -10.14 -9.37 -49.46
N PHE A 135 -9.37 -8.75 -48.56
CA PHE A 135 -9.86 -8.01 -47.38
C PHE A 135 -9.59 -6.50 -47.46
N SER A 136 -9.35 -5.98 -48.67
CA SER A 136 -9.10 -4.56 -48.86
C SER A 136 -10.31 -3.69 -48.51
N VAL A 137 -10.07 -2.40 -48.28
CA VAL A 137 -11.14 -1.44 -48.01
C VAL A 137 -12.17 -1.47 -49.16
N GLY A 138 -13.46 -1.58 -48.82
CA GLY A 138 -14.53 -1.66 -49.80
C GLY A 138 -14.77 -3.04 -50.43
N SER A 139 -14.07 -4.10 -50.03
CA SER A 139 -14.27 -5.47 -50.56
C SER A 139 -15.54 -6.19 -50.07
N GLY A 140 -16.54 -5.47 -49.54
CA GLY A 140 -17.77 -6.06 -48.98
C GLY A 140 -17.62 -6.80 -47.65
N LYS A 141 -16.39 -7.03 -47.17
CA LYS A 141 -16.11 -7.69 -45.88
C LYS A 141 -16.27 -6.77 -44.67
N ASN A 142 -16.25 -5.44 -44.87
CA ASN A 142 -16.48 -4.42 -43.83
C ASN A 142 -15.58 -4.51 -42.58
N LEU A 143 -14.37 -5.08 -42.68
CA LEU A 143 -13.43 -5.18 -41.55
C LEU A 143 -12.99 -3.81 -41.01
N SER A 144 -13.06 -2.74 -41.80
CA SER A 144 -12.75 -1.37 -41.36
C SER A 144 -13.60 -0.91 -40.17
N VAL A 145 -14.86 -1.35 -40.08
CA VAL A 145 -15.74 -1.05 -38.93
C VAL A 145 -15.25 -1.79 -37.68
N GLY A 146 -14.92 -3.08 -37.82
CA GLY A 146 -14.38 -3.89 -36.72
C GLY A 146 -13.06 -3.33 -36.19
N LEU A 147 -12.17 -2.90 -37.08
CA LEU A 147 -10.94 -2.20 -36.71
C LEU A 147 -11.26 -0.89 -35.97
N SER A 148 -12.13 -0.04 -36.51
CA SER A 148 -12.52 1.23 -35.85
C SER A 148 -13.04 1.02 -34.43
N GLN A 149 -13.79 -0.07 -34.19
CA GLN A 149 -14.30 -0.39 -32.87
C GLN A 149 -13.25 -1.02 -31.95
N GLY A 150 -12.26 -1.74 -32.49
CA GLY A 150 -11.34 -2.59 -31.73
C GLY A 150 -9.89 -2.14 -31.64
N ILE A 151 -9.43 -1.14 -32.42
CA ILE A 151 -8.03 -0.69 -32.40
C ILE A 151 -7.89 0.81 -32.17
N GLN A 152 -6.77 1.18 -31.54
CA GLN A 152 -6.33 2.56 -31.37
C GLN A 152 -4.85 2.65 -31.77
N ILE A 153 -4.55 3.46 -32.79
CA ILE A 153 -3.18 3.60 -33.33
C ILE A 153 -2.54 4.88 -32.79
N ILE A 154 -1.37 4.75 -32.19
CA ILE A 154 -0.54 5.88 -31.76
C ILE A 154 0.52 6.11 -32.84
N SER A 155 0.35 7.17 -33.61
CA SER A 155 1.22 7.51 -34.75
C SER A 155 2.19 8.64 -34.51
N SER A 156 1.95 9.45 -33.48
CA SER A 156 2.78 10.61 -33.14
C SER A 156 2.59 10.98 -31.67
N ALA A 157 3.39 11.93 -31.18
CA ALA A 157 3.22 12.50 -29.84
C ALA A 157 1.81 13.12 -29.64
N ALA A 158 1.22 13.71 -30.69
CA ALA A 158 -0.14 14.25 -30.64
C ALA A 158 -1.19 13.13 -30.51
N SER A 159 -1.00 12.02 -31.21
CA SER A 159 -1.86 10.83 -31.06
C SER A 159 -1.73 10.23 -29.66
N MET A 160 -0.55 10.32 -29.05
CA MET A 160 -0.29 9.84 -27.70
C MET A 160 -1.03 10.66 -26.62
N SER A 161 -1.13 11.98 -26.78
CA SER A 161 -1.94 12.82 -25.87
C SER A 161 -3.44 12.65 -26.06
N ASN A 162 -3.88 12.11 -27.20
CA ASN A 162 -5.26 11.69 -27.41
C ASN A 162 -5.57 10.34 -26.75
N THR A 163 -4.58 9.47 -26.58
CA THR A 163 -4.75 8.15 -25.94
C THR A 163 -4.47 8.14 -24.45
N TYR A 164 -3.48 8.91 -23.98
CA TYR A 164 -3.04 8.94 -22.59
C TYR A 164 -3.24 10.32 -21.97
N VAL A 165 -3.34 10.36 -20.63
CA VAL A 165 -3.41 11.60 -19.86
C VAL A 165 -2.01 12.16 -19.64
N VAL A 166 -1.37 12.66 -20.71
CA VAL A 166 0.02 13.17 -20.74
C VAL A 166 0.07 14.69 -20.99
N SER A 167 -1.01 15.42 -20.68
CA SER A 167 -1.06 16.88 -20.83
C SER A 167 -0.07 17.58 -19.89
N ALA A 168 0.33 18.82 -20.20
CA ALA A 168 1.31 19.57 -19.42
C ALA A 168 0.96 19.69 -17.92
N GLY A 169 -0.32 19.71 -17.57
CA GLY A 169 -0.80 19.78 -16.17
C GLY A 169 -1.02 18.44 -15.47
N SER A 170 -0.79 17.29 -16.13
CA SER A 170 -1.16 15.96 -15.61
C SER A 170 -0.18 15.35 -14.60
N GLY A 171 1.01 15.94 -14.40
CA GLY A 171 2.10 15.31 -13.64
C GLY A 171 2.81 14.17 -14.39
N PHE A 172 2.29 13.75 -15.54
CA PHE A 172 2.83 12.70 -16.42
C PHE A 172 3.28 13.24 -17.77
N SER A 173 3.52 14.55 -17.90
CA SER A 173 3.95 15.17 -19.16
C SER A 173 5.23 14.52 -19.70
N SER A 174 5.42 14.55 -21.01
CA SER A 174 6.66 14.05 -21.62
C SER A 174 7.89 14.74 -21.02
N GLY A 175 8.87 13.96 -20.56
CA GLY A 175 10.08 14.47 -19.89
C GLY A 175 9.93 14.76 -18.40
N SER A 176 8.76 14.54 -17.79
CA SER A 176 8.55 14.70 -16.33
C SER A 176 9.18 13.60 -15.46
N GLY A 177 9.75 12.55 -16.08
CA GLY A 177 10.21 11.33 -15.39
C GLY A 177 9.10 10.30 -15.15
N ASN A 178 7.83 10.69 -15.15
CA ASN A 178 6.69 9.81 -14.87
C ASN A 178 5.85 9.45 -16.10
N SER A 179 6.27 9.85 -17.30
CA SER A 179 5.45 9.77 -18.51
C SER A 179 4.99 8.36 -18.90
N GLN A 180 5.72 7.32 -18.47
CA GLN A 180 5.39 5.91 -18.72
C GLN A 180 4.22 5.39 -17.88
N PHE A 181 3.78 6.14 -16.86
CA PHE A 181 2.70 5.76 -15.94
C PHE A 181 1.37 6.46 -16.24
N ALA A 182 1.30 7.24 -17.32
CA ALA A 182 0.10 7.98 -17.66
C ALA A 182 -1.11 7.04 -17.86
N ALA A 183 -2.25 7.40 -17.27
CA ALA A 183 -3.48 6.65 -17.42
C ALA A 183 -3.98 6.67 -18.87
N LEU A 184 -4.59 5.57 -19.31
CA LEU A 184 -5.25 5.48 -20.61
C LEU A 184 -6.58 6.23 -20.56
N LYS A 185 -6.91 6.97 -21.63
CA LYS A 185 -8.16 7.73 -21.72
C LYS A 185 -9.33 6.81 -22.10
N THR A 186 -10.39 6.86 -21.30
CA THR A 186 -11.64 6.12 -21.54
C THR A 186 -12.23 6.37 -22.92
N THR A 187 -12.24 7.63 -23.38
CA THR A 187 -12.79 8.00 -24.70
C THR A 187 -11.99 7.45 -25.88
N ALA A 188 -10.70 7.20 -25.69
CA ALA A 188 -9.84 6.68 -26.75
C ALA A 188 -9.85 5.15 -26.82
N ALA A 189 -9.90 4.48 -25.66
CA ALA A 189 -9.71 3.04 -25.56
C ALA A 189 -10.93 2.25 -25.08
N ASN A 190 -12.06 2.89 -24.76
CA ASN A 190 -13.25 2.24 -24.20
C ASN A 190 -12.95 1.42 -22.93
N THR A 191 -12.10 1.95 -22.05
CA THR A 191 -11.82 1.30 -20.76
C THR A 191 -13.01 1.47 -19.82
N THR A 192 -13.52 0.39 -19.25
CA THR A 192 -14.65 0.42 -18.32
C THR A 192 -14.21 0.08 -16.90
N ASP A 193 -14.92 0.62 -15.92
CA ASP A 193 -14.75 0.20 -14.54
C ASP A 193 -15.27 -1.24 -14.36
N GLU A 194 -14.64 -1.97 -13.46
CA GLU A 194 -14.98 -3.35 -13.16
C GLU A 194 -15.98 -3.44 -12.00
N THR A 195 -16.69 -4.57 -11.90
CA THR A 195 -17.66 -4.79 -10.82
C THR A 195 -16.97 -4.71 -9.44
N ALA A 196 -17.71 -4.23 -8.45
CA ALA A 196 -17.16 -3.93 -7.13
C ALA A 196 -16.56 -5.16 -6.41
N GLY A 197 -15.36 -4.97 -5.86
CA GLY A 197 -14.68 -5.89 -4.94
C GLY A 197 -14.55 -7.34 -5.40
N VAL A 198 -15.00 -8.26 -4.54
CA VAL A 198 -14.82 -9.73 -4.66
C VAL A 198 -15.72 -10.41 -5.70
N THR A 199 -16.56 -9.65 -6.41
CA THR A 199 -17.55 -10.19 -7.35
C THR A 199 -16.96 -10.75 -8.64
N THR A 200 -15.67 -10.51 -8.87
CA THR A 200 -14.90 -11.02 -10.01
C THR A 200 -13.74 -11.89 -9.51
N LEU A 201 -13.28 -12.83 -10.34
CA LEU A 201 -12.14 -13.69 -9.98
C LEU A 201 -10.89 -12.88 -9.58
N LYS A 202 -10.53 -11.88 -10.40
CA LYS A 202 -9.36 -11.03 -10.15
C LYS A 202 -9.55 -10.09 -8.97
N GLY A 203 -10.76 -9.56 -8.79
CA GLY A 203 -11.10 -8.77 -7.60
C GLY A 203 -10.97 -9.58 -6.33
N ALA A 204 -11.39 -10.85 -6.33
CA ALA A 204 -11.22 -11.74 -5.19
C ALA A 204 -9.74 -12.02 -4.87
N MET A 205 -8.91 -12.31 -5.87
CA MET A 205 -7.46 -12.50 -5.69
C MET A 205 -6.80 -11.24 -5.12
N ALA A 206 -7.11 -10.05 -5.65
CA ALA A 206 -6.57 -8.80 -5.14
C ALA A 206 -7.01 -8.50 -3.70
N VAL A 207 -8.27 -8.79 -3.35
CA VAL A 207 -8.78 -8.62 -1.97
C VAL A 207 -8.06 -9.55 -0.99
N MET A 208 -7.62 -10.75 -1.41
CA MET A 208 -6.80 -11.63 -0.56
C MET A 208 -5.49 -10.96 -0.16
N ASP A 209 -4.75 -10.40 -1.13
CA ASP A 209 -3.47 -9.72 -0.86
C ASP A 209 -3.66 -8.46 0.00
N ILE A 210 -4.75 -7.72 -0.23
CA ILE A 210 -5.09 -6.54 0.57
C ILE A 210 -5.46 -6.94 2.01
N ALA A 211 -6.15 -8.07 2.20
CA ALA A 211 -6.48 -8.60 3.52
C ALA A 211 -5.22 -9.08 4.26
N GLU A 212 -4.30 -9.77 3.59
CA GLU A 212 -2.99 -10.16 4.16
C GLU A 212 -2.19 -8.94 4.62
N THR A 213 -2.17 -7.89 3.80
CA THR A 213 -1.56 -6.61 4.14
C THR A 213 -2.20 -6.00 5.39
N ALA A 214 -3.54 -6.01 5.48
CA ALA A 214 -4.25 -5.47 6.64
C ALA A 214 -3.98 -6.27 7.93
N ILE A 215 -3.88 -7.60 7.84
CA ILE A 215 -3.51 -8.47 8.97
C ILE A 215 -2.10 -8.11 9.45
N THR A 216 -1.14 -8.04 8.53
CA THR A 216 0.26 -7.68 8.85
C THR A 216 0.35 -6.33 9.56
N ASN A 217 -0.39 -5.32 9.07
CA ASN A 217 -0.42 -4.00 9.69
C ASN A 217 -1.01 -4.03 11.13
N LEU A 218 -2.08 -4.80 11.35
CA LEU A 218 -2.67 -4.95 12.68
C LEU A 218 -1.75 -5.72 13.64
N ASP A 219 -1.05 -6.74 13.15
CA ASP A 219 -0.11 -7.52 13.96
C ASP A 219 1.11 -6.67 14.36
N GLN A 220 1.59 -5.79 13.49
CA GLN A 220 2.62 -4.80 13.85
C GLN A 220 2.13 -3.85 14.96
N ILE A 221 0.92 -3.30 14.82
CA ILE A 221 0.35 -2.41 15.85
C ILE A 221 0.19 -3.17 17.19
N ARG A 222 -0.26 -4.43 17.15
CA ARG A 222 -0.38 -5.28 18.36
C ARG A 222 0.97 -5.55 19.00
N ALA A 223 2.01 -5.81 18.20
CA ALA A 223 3.37 -5.98 18.69
C ALA A 223 3.90 -4.70 19.35
N ASP A 224 3.67 -3.54 18.75
CA ASP A 224 4.07 -2.24 19.30
C ASP A 224 3.37 -1.99 20.65
N ILE A 225 2.06 -2.20 20.73
CA ILE A 225 1.30 -2.09 21.99
C ILE A 225 1.83 -3.07 23.05
N GLY A 226 2.08 -4.32 22.68
CA GLY A 226 2.63 -5.33 23.59
C GLY A 226 4.02 -4.96 24.12
N SER A 227 4.87 -4.35 23.28
CA SER A 227 6.20 -3.88 23.70
C SER A 227 6.11 -2.77 24.76
N ILE A 228 5.21 -1.80 24.54
CA ILE A 228 4.96 -0.70 25.48
C ILE A 228 4.33 -1.23 26.77
N GLN A 229 3.40 -2.17 26.68
CA GLN A 229 2.79 -2.79 27.86
C GLN A 229 3.84 -3.46 28.75
N ASN A 230 4.77 -4.23 28.16
CA ASN A 230 5.85 -4.87 28.92
C ASN A 230 6.75 -3.84 29.63
N GLN A 231 7.11 -2.75 28.93
CA GLN A 231 7.90 -1.67 29.51
C GLN A 231 7.17 -0.99 30.67
N VAL A 232 5.89 -0.71 30.52
CA VAL A 232 5.05 -0.11 31.57
C VAL A 232 4.94 -1.03 32.78
N THR A 233 4.70 -2.33 32.59
CA THR A 233 4.63 -3.30 33.71
C THR A 233 5.96 -3.38 34.47
N SER A 234 7.10 -3.44 33.77
CA SER A 234 8.41 -3.46 34.43
C SER A 234 8.69 -2.16 35.20
N THR A 235 8.29 -1.02 34.63
CA THR A 235 8.45 0.30 35.25
C THR A 235 7.60 0.42 36.52
N ILE A 236 6.34 -0.03 36.46
CA ILE A 236 5.44 -0.06 37.63
C ILE A 236 6.05 -0.91 38.75
N ASN A 237 6.50 -2.14 38.44
CA ASN A 237 7.09 -3.03 39.44
C ASN A 237 8.31 -2.41 40.12
N ASN A 238 9.19 -1.75 39.35
CA ASN A 238 10.36 -1.06 39.89
C ASN A 238 9.98 0.16 40.74
N ILE A 239 9.03 0.98 40.27
CA ILE A 239 8.55 2.17 41.00
C ILE A 239 7.87 1.76 42.30
N THR A 240 7.07 0.70 42.33
CA THR A 240 6.42 0.23 43.56
C THR A 240 7.44 -0.17 44.62
N VAL A 241 8.48 -0.94 44.25
CA VAL A 241 9.56 -1.30 45.19
C VAL A 241 10.31 -0.07 45.66
N THR A 242 10.64 0.84 44.73
CA THR A 242 11.32 2.09 45.05
C THR A 242 10.50 2.96 46.00
N GLN A 243 9.18 3.07 45.78
CA GLN A 243 8.27 3.84 46.62
C GLN A 243 8.22 3.30 48.05
N VAL A 244 8.15 1.97 48.23
CA VAL A 244 8.18 1.34 49.56
C VAL A 244 9.49 1.64 50.28
N ASN A 245 10.63 1.50 49.58
CA ASN A 245 11.94 1.76 50.15
C ASN A 245 12.15 3.24 50.50
N VAL A 246 11.73 4.15 49.62
CA VAL A 246 11.83 5.61 49.85
C VAL A 246 10.95 6.02 51.04
N LYS A 247 9.72 5.50 51.13
CA LYS A 247 8.83 5.80 52.26
C LYS A 247 9.37 5.27 53.58
N ALA A 248 9.98 4.08 53.58
CA ALA A 248 10.65 3.53 54.77
C ALA A 248 11.87 4.36 55.18
N ALA A 249 12.68 4.80 54.21
CA ALA A 249 13.82 5.68 54.47
C ALA A 249 13.38 7.06 54.98
N GLU A 250 12.29 7.63 54.45
CA GLU A 250 11.70 8.87 54.95
C GLU A 250 11.20 8.72 56.40
N SER A 251 10.51 7.62 56.71
CA SER A 251 10.03 7.30 58.06
C SER A 251 11.17 7.24 59.08
N GLN A 252 12.31 6.61 58.75
CA GLN A 252 13.48 6.58 59.63
C GLN A 252 14.07 7.96 59.96
N ILE A 253 13.90 8.95 59.07
CA ILE A 253 14.45 10.29 59.25
C ILE A 253 13.43 11.22 59.94
N ARG A 254 12.14 11.10 59.58
CA ARG A 254 11.11 12.04 60.02
C ARG A 254 10.31 11.54 61.22
N ASP A 255 10.02 10.26 61.31
CA ASP A 255 9.15 9.74 62.35
C ASP A 255 9.90 9.61 63.67
N VAL A 256 9.22 9.93 64.77
CA VAL A 256 9.78 9.81 66.12
C VAL A 256 9.64 8.38 66.63
N ASP A 257 10.71 7.84 67.21
CA ASP A 257 10.62 6.58 67.95
C ASP A 257 9.91 6.83 69.29
N PHE A 258 8.64 6.42 69.34
CA PHE A 258 7.75 6.59 70.48
C PHE A 258 8.30 5.97 71.76
N ALA A 259 9.08 4.89 71.67
CA ALA A 259 9.68 4.26 72.84
C ALA A 259 10.71 5.20 73.50
N SER A 260 11.56 5.83 72.70
CA SER A 260 12.56 6.79 73.19
C SER A 260 11.93 8.11 73.63
N GLU A 261 10.96 8.62 72.88
CA GLU A 261 10.31 9.91 73.18
C GLU A 261 9.40 9.79 74.42
N SER A 262 8.72 8.66 74.61
CA SER A 262 7.96 8.40 75.83
C SER A 262 8.86 8.37 77.06
N ALA A 263 10.05 7.75 76.97
CA ALA A 263 11.02 7.76 78.06
C ALA A 263 11.55 9.18 78.36
N ASN A 264 11.84 9.97 77.32
CA ASN A 264 12.24 11.37 77.47
C ASN A 264 11.13 12.23 78.08
N TYR A 265 9.89 12.07 77.62
CA TYR A 265 8.72 12.75 78.16
C TYR A 265 8.48 12.41 79.63
N SER A 266 8.51 11.12 80.00
CA SER A 266 8.40 10.68 81.39
C SER A 266 9.53 11.23 82.25
N LYS A 267 10.77 11.22 81.77
CA LYS A 267 11.92 11.81 82.46
C LYS A 267 11.75 13.32 82.65
N ALA A 268 11.31 14.05 81.61
CA ALA A 268 11.06 15.49 81.67
C ALA A 268 9.93 15.83 82.64
N ASN A 269 8.87 15.03 82.70
CA ASN A 269 7.76 15.20 83.64
C ASN A 269 8.20 14.97 85.10
N ILE A 270 8.98 13.91 85.36
CA ILE A 270 9.57 13.66 86.69
C ILE A 270 10.55 14.78 87.08
N LEU A 271 11.36 15.28 86.14
CA LEU A 271 12.26 16.42 86.36
C LEU A 271 11.48 17.71 86.66
N ALA A 272 10.38 17.97 85.96
CA ALA A 272 9.53 19.13 86.21
C ALA A 272 8.89 19.08 87.61
N GLN A 273 8.41 17.91 88.04
CA GLN A 273 7.90 17.70 89.40
C GLN A 273 9.01 17.86 90.46
N SER A 274 10.20 17.29 90.21
CA SER A 274 11.36 17.41 91.10
C SER A 274 11.88 18.85 91.19
N GLY A 275 11.91 19.58 90.07
CA GLY A 275 12.29 20.99 90.02
C GLY A 275 11.29 21.90 90.73
N SER A 276 9.99 21.60 90.62
CA SER A 276 8.95 22.26 91.41
C SER A 276 9.14 22.04 92.91
N TYR A 277 9.45 20.80 93.33
CA TYR A 277 9.78 20.50 94.72
C TYR A 277 11.06 21.20 95.20
N ALA A 278 12.12 21.22 94.38
CA ALA A 278 13.36 21.93 94.69
C ALA A 278 13.16 23.45 94.82
N MET A 279 12.33 24.06 93.96
CA MET A 279 11.95 25.48 94.09
C MET A 279 11.16 25.74 95.38
N ALA A 280 10.23 24.86 95.74
CA ALA A 280 9.50 24.97 97.00
C ALA A 280 10.43 24.89 98.22
N GLN A 281 11.42 24.00 98.19
CA GLN A 281 12.44 23.87 99.25
C GLN A 281 13.42 25.07 99.27
N ALA A 282 13.81 25.59 98.12
CA ALA A 282 14.67 26.78 98.05
C ALA A 282 13.98 28.01 98.66
N ASN A 283 12.68 28.19 98.37
CA ASN A 283 11.85 29.23 98.97
C ASN A 283 11.73 29.07 100.50
N SER A 284 11.61 27.84 101.01
CA SER A 284 11.56 27.61 102.46
C SER A 284 12.93 27.82 103.14
N SER A 285 14.06 27.54 102.45
CA SER A 285 15.40 27.77 103.00
C SER A 285 15.68 29.25 103.31
N GLN A 286 15.11 30.18 102.54
CA GLN A 286 15.22 31.63 102.79
C GLN A 286 14.53 32.03 104.10
N GLN A 287 13.53 31.28 104.58
CA GLN A 287 12.89 31.52 105.87
C GLN A 287 13.80 31.19 107.07
N ASN A 288 14.79 30.30 106.90
CA ASN A 288 15.76 30.01 107.96
C ASN A 288 16.66 31.22 108.27
N VAL A 289 16.85 32.13 107.31
CA VAL A 289 17.60 33.38 107.50
C VAL A 289 16.79 34.39 108.33
N LEU A 290 15.46 34.41 108.20
CA LEU A 290 14.60 35.20 109.08
C LEU A 290 14.71 34.77 110.55
N ARG A 291 15.04 33.49 110.81
CA ARG A 291 15.29 32.96 112.17
C ARG A 291 16.64 33.40 112.76
N LEU A 292 17.57 33.88 111.93
CA LEU A 292 18.87 34.41 112.36
C LEU A 292 18.85 35.93 112.58
N LEU A 293 17.78 36.62 112.14
CA LEU A 293 17.57 38.06 112.30
C LEU A 293 16.66 38.40 113.49
N GLN A 294 16.20 37.40 114.25
CA GLN A 294 15.50 37.53 115.54
C GLN A 294 16.46 37.22 116.68
#